data_AF-A0A1I4Y6M8-F1
#
_entry.id   AF-A0A1I4Y6M8-F1
#
_cell.length_a   1.000
_cell.length_b   1.000
_cell.length_c   1.000
_cell.angle_alpha   90.00
_cell.angle_beta   90.00
_cell.angle_gamma   90.00
#
_symmetry.space_group_name_H-M   'P 1'
#
loop_
_entity.id
_entity.type
_entity.pdbx_description
1 polymer ?
#
loop_
_entity_poly.entity_id
_entity_poly.type
_entity_poly.pdbx_seq_one_letter_code
_entity_poly.pdbx_strand_id
1 'polypeptide(L)'
;MQSKRGSIITAVLLLILAGGFSIRNHRLLRSHMYIEKGLYSVDVRIQKFLQELELIETIINERYVGSDFLVHMKKGRKEKVGVYSIYYDEGYNEGTVHVLIVEDTVLRYLRRVELKVQDEEIQLINKGV
;
A
#
# COMPACT_ATOMS: atom_id res chain seq x y z
N MET A 1 34.74 18.38 -54.72
CA MET A 1 34.61 17.05 -54.06
C MET A 1 34.86 17.06 -52.54
N GLN A 2 35.49 18.09 -51.96
CA GLN A 2 35.72 18.18 -50.50
C GLN A 2 34.45 18.37 -49.65
N SER A 3 33.44 19.15 -50.12
CA SER A 3 32.23 19.41 -49.31
C SER A 3 31.32 18.18 -49.11
N LYS A 4 31.28 17.25 -50.09
CA LYS A 4 30.47 16.02 -49.99
C LYS A 4 30.98 15.07 -48.90
N ARG A 5 32.30 14.99 -48.70
CA ARG A 5 32.91 14.15 -47.63
C ARG A 5 32.65 14.74 -46.25
N GLY A 6 32.78 16.07 -46.10
CA GLY A 6 32.43 16.77 -44.85
C GLY A 6 30.96 16.55 -44.46
N SER A 7 30.04 16.70 -45.42
CA SER A 7 28.60 16.53 -45.18
C SER A 7 28.20 15.12 -44.72
N ILE A 8 28.88 14.08 -45.21
CA ILE A 8 28.62 12.69 -44.80
C ILE A 8 29.10 12.46 -43.37
N ILE A 9 30.29 12.97 -43.01
CA ILE A 9 30.84 12.85 -41.66
C ILE A 9 29.91 13.57 -40.66
N THR A 10 29.44 14.78 -40.99
CA THR A 10 28.50 15.51 -40.13
C THR A 10 27.16 14.79 -39.99
N ALA A 11 26.64 14.19 -41.06
CA ALA A 11 25.41 13.41 -41.01
C ALA A 11 25.55 12.15 -40.13
N VAL A 12 26.69 11.46 -40.20
CA VAL A 12 26.99 10.31 -39.33
C VAL A 12 27.08 10.72 -37.86
N LEU A 13 27.76 11.84 -37.55
CA LEU A 13 27.84 12.36 -36.19
C LEU A 13 26.47 12.78 -35.65
N LEU A 14 25.63 13.39 -36.47
CA LEU A 14 24.25 13.74 -36.11
C LEU A 14 23.40 12.49 -35.82
N LEU A 15 23.56 11.42 -36.61
CA LEU A 15 22.89 10.14 -36.36
C LEU A 15 23.36 9.49 -35.06
N ILE A 16 24.66 9.55 -34.75
CA ILE A 16 25.21 9.05 -33.48
C ILE A 16 24.64 9.84 -32.30
N LEU A 17 24.58 11.17 -32.40
CA LEU A 17 23.98 12.04 -31.38
C LEU A 17 22.49 11.76 -31.20
N ALA A 18 21.73 11.65 -32.30
CA ALA A 18 20.30 11.34 -32.26
C ALA A 18 20.03 9.94 -31.67
N GLY A 19 20.85 8.94 -32.02
CA GLY A 19 20.80 7.60 -31.45
C GLY A 19 21.08 7.59 -29.95
N GLY A 20 22.13 8.31 -29.51
CA GLY A 20 22.46 8.45 -28.09
C GLY A 20 21.36 9.13 -27.29
N PHE A 21 20.77 10.20 -27.83
CA PHE A 21 19.65 10.91 -27.21
C PHE A 21 18.39 10.04 -27.12
N SER A 22 18.07 9.31 -28.19
CA SER A 22 16.92 8.39 -28.25
C SER A 22 17.03 7.25 -27.24
N ILE A 23 18.20 6.61 -27.13
CA ILE A 23 18.46 5.54 -26.15
C ILE A 23 18.31 6.07 -24.72
N ARG A 24 18.87 7.25 -24.43
CA ARG A 24 18.78 7.87 -23.08
C ARG A 24 17.34 8.20 -22.71
N ASN A 25 16.57 8.78 -23.62
CA ASN A 25 15.17 9.10 -23.39
C ASN A 25 14.31 7.85 -23.25
N HIS A 26 14.54 6.83 -24.07
CA HIS A 26 13.84 5.55 -23.92
C HIS A 26 14.11 4.92 -22.55
N ARG A 27 15.35 4.97 -22.05
CA ARG A 27 15.69 4.49 -20.72
C ARG A 27 14.98 5.28 -19.61
N LEU A 28 14.93 6.60 -19.73
CA LEU A 28 14.23 7.47 -18.79
C LEU A 28 12.72 7.20 -18.77
N LEU A 29 12.09 7.12 -19.94
CA LEU A 29 10.66 6.80 -20.08
C LEU A 29 10.34 5.43 -19.46
N ARG A 30 11.16 4.42 -19.74
CA ARG A 30 10.97 3.08 -19.18
C ARG A 30 11.09 3.07 -17.66
N SER A 31 12.06 3.82 -17.10
CA SER A 31 12.20 3.99 -15.65
C SER A 31 10.95 4.64 -15.03
N HIS A 32 10.44 5.71 -15.65
CA HIS A 32 9.22 6.38 -15.21
C HIS A 32 8.04 5.41 -15.20
N MET A 33 7.84 4.67 -16.31
CA MET A 33 6.77 3.67 -16.41
C MET A 33 6.87 2.58 -15.33
N TYR A 34 8.08 2.14 -14.96
CA TYR A 34 8.24 1.15 -13.89
C TYR A 34 7.86 1.71 -12.52
N ILE A 35 8.27 2.95 -12.22
CA ILE A 35 7.92 3.64 -10.97
C ILE A 35 6.40 3.83 -10.90
N GLU A 36 5.80 4.32 -11.98
CA GLU A 36 4.37 4.57 -12.09
C GLU A 36 3.55 3.27 -11.94
N LYS A 37 3.93 2.19 -12.62
CA LYS A 37 3.31 0.87 -12.40
C LYS A 37 3.49 0.38 -10.96
N GLY A 38 4.65 0.65 -10.36
CA GLY A 38 4.92 0.37 -8.96
C GLY A 38 3.94 1.09 -8.04
N LEU A 39 3.77 2.40 -8.23
CA LEU A 39 2.82 3.24 -7.48
C LEU A 39 1.39 2.73 -7.65
N TYR A 40 0.92 2.53 -8.89
CA TYR A 40 -0.42 1.98 -9.13
C TYR A 40 -0.64 0.61 -8.46
N SER A 41 0.38 -0.25 -8.43
CA SER A 41 0.28 -1.55 -7.75
C SER A 41 0.14 -1.44 -6.23
N VAL A 42 0.68 -0.37 -5.64
CA VAL A 42 0.55 -0.08 -4.21
C VAL A 42 -0.84 0.49 -3.94
N ASP A 43 -1.29 1.46 -4.73
CA ASP A 43 -2.62 2.06 -4.60
C ASP A 43 -3.74 1.02 -4.68
N VAL A 44 -3.67 0.12 -5.67
CA VAL A 44 -4.63 -0.98 -5.81
C VAL A 44 -4.63 -1.90 -4.58
N ARG A 45 -3.46 -2.19 -3.99
CA ARG A 45 -3.35 -3.01 -2.77
C ARG A 45 -3.85 -2.30 -1.52
N ILE A 46 -3.75 -0.98 -1.47
CA ILE A 46 -4.32 -0.17 -0.38
C ILE A 46 -5.84 -0.15 -0.52
N GLN A 47 -6.37 0.17 -1.70
CA GLN A 47 -7.82 0.20 -1.91
C GLN A 47 -8.49 -1.15 -1.67
N LYS A 48 -7.90 -2.24 -2.18
CA LYS A 48 -8.42 -3.59 -1.93
C LYS A 48 -8.49 -3.91 -0.44
N PHE A 49 -7.46 -3.53 0.32
CA PHE A 49 -7.46 -3.74 1.76
C PHE A 49 -8.47 -2.87 2.49
N LEU A 50 -8.69 -1.63 2.07
CA LEU A 50 -9.72 -0.79 2.68
C LEU A 50 -11.11 -1.41 2.51
N GLN A 51 -11.42 -1.97 1.33
CA GLN A 51 -12.66 -2.71 1.11
C GLN A 51 -12.76 -3.97 1.99
N GLU A 52 -11.66 -4.72 2.13
CA GLU A 52 -11.61 -5.88 3.02
C GLU A 52 -11.71 -5.48 4.51
N LEU A 53 -11.21 -4.30 4.87
CA LEU A 53 -11.28 -3.75 6.22
C LEU A 53 -12.73 -3.41 6.62
N GLU A 54 -13.50 -2.79 5.72
CA GLU A 54 -14.94 -2.55 5.92
C GLU A 54 -15.72 -3.85 6.12
N LEU A 55 -15.37 -4.91 5.39
CA LEU A 55 -15.96 -6.24 5.58
C LEU A 55 -15.59 -6.84 6.95
N ILE A 56 -14.33 -6.68 7.36
CA ILE A 56 -13.86 -7.12 8.68
C ILE A 56 -14.61 -6.38 9.78
N GLU A 57 -14.76 -5.06 9.68
CA GLU A 57 -15.53 -4.23 10.63
C GLU A 57 -16.95 -4.75 10.77
N THR A 58 -17.64 -4.99 9.66
CA THR A 58 -19.02 -5.48 9.63
C THR A 58 -19.12 -6.80 10.40
N ILE A 59 -18.23 -7.76 10.11
CA ILE A 59 -18.23 -9.08 10.77
C ILE A 59 -17.94 -8.97 12.27
N ILE A 60 -17.06 -8.05 12.68
CA ILE A 60 -16.76 -7.85 14.10
C ILE A 60 -17.95 -7.21 14.81
N ASN A 61 -18.58 -6.20 14.21
CA ASN A 61 -19.78 -5.54 14.75
C ASN A 61 -20.97 -6.50 14.89
N GLU A 62 -21.09 -7.52 14.05
CA GLU A 62 -22.10 -8.57 14.21
C GLU A 62 -21.84 -9.48 15.43
N ARG A 63 -20.57 -9.61 15.86
CA ARG A 63 -20.16 -10.54 16.94
C ARG A 63 -19.99 -9.86 18.28
N TYR A 64 -19.67 -8.57 18.29
CA TYR A 64 -19.26 -7.85 19.47
C TYR A 64 -19.90 -6.47 19.52
N VAL A 65 -20.29 -6.06 20.73
CA VAL A 65 -20.46 -4.65 21.08
C VAL A 65 -19.06 -4.03 21.20
N GLY A 66 -18.85 -2.79 20.76
CA GLY A 66 -17.51 -2.22 20.61
C GLY A 66 -16.65 -2.19 21.89
N SER A 67 -17.28 -1.99 23.04
CA SER A 67 -16.63 -2.09 24.35
C SER A 67 -16.13 -3.51 24.66
N ASP A 68 -16.94 -4.53 24.36
CA ASP A 68 -16.61 -5.93 24.58
C ASP A 68 -15.47 -6.40 23.68
N PHE A 69 -15.46 -5.96 22.42
CA PHE A 69 -14.37 -6.26 21.50
C PHE A 69 -13.05 -5.70 22.02
N LEU A 70 -13.02 -4.45 22.45
CA LEU A 70 -11.80 -3.84 22.99
C LEU A 70 -11.29 -4.61 24.22
N VAL A 71 -12.18 -5.00 25.13
CA VAL A 71 -11.82 -5.81 26.31
C VAL A 71 -11.31 -7.19 25.90
N HIS A 72 -11.92 -7.82 24.90
CA HIS A 72 -11.47 -9.10 24.35
C HIS A 72 -10.04 -8.99 23.82
N MET A 73 -9.75 -7.96 23.03
CA MET A 73 -8.46 -7.74 22.40
C MET A 73 -7.36 -7.40 23.43
N LYS A 74 -7.66 -6.55 24.43
CA LYS A 74 -6.72 -6.22 25.51
C LYS A 74 -6.29 -7.42 26.37
N LYS A 75 -7.05 -8.52 26.36
CA LYS A 75 -6.66 -9.78 27.03
C LYS A 75 -5.59 -10.56 26.26
N GLY A 76 -5.07 -10.03 25.15
CA GLY A 76 -4.09 -10.68 24.29
C GLY A 76 -4.69 -11.79 23.42
N ARG A 77 -6.04 -11.82 23.30
CA ARG A 77 -6.72 -12.80 22.45
C ARG A 77 -6.61 -12.38 20.99
N LYS A 78 -6.55 -13.39 20.11
CA LYS A 78 -6.55 -13.20 18.67
C LYS A 78 -7.94 -13.48 18.14
N GLU A 79 -8.48 -12.56 17.34
CA GLU A 79 -9.74 -12.77 16.63
C GLU A 79 -9.43 -13.16 15.18
N LYS A 80 -10.16 -14.15 14.65
CA LYS A 80 -9.98 -14.62 13.28
C LYS A 80 -11.20 -14.30 12.43
N VAL A 81 -10.96 -13.59 11.33
CA VAL A 81 -11.98 -13.21 10.35
C VAL A 81 -11.52 -13.68 8.96
N GLY A 82 -12.04 -14.83 8.54
CA GLY A 82 -11.63 -15.45 7.27
C GLY A 82 -10.13 -15.78 7.24
N VAL A 83 -9.40 -15.15 6.31
CA VAL A 83 -7.94 -15.27 6.17
C VAL A 83 -7.16 -14.29 7.06
N TYR A 84 -7.85 -13.40 7.75
CA TYR A 84 -7.24 -12.38 8.60
C TYR A 84 -7.19 -12.81 10.06
N SER A 85 -6.03 -12.58 10.68
CA SER A 85 -5.86 -12.70 12.12
C SER A 85 -5.62 -11.31 12.71
N ILE A 86 -6.41 -10.95 13.71
CA ILE A 86 -6.39 -9.64 14.33
C ILE A 86 -5.90 -9.80 15.76
N TYR A 87 -4.96 -8.98 16.18
CA TYR A 87 -4.44 -8.98 17.54
C TYR A 87 -4.15 -7.57 18.03
N TYR A 88 -4.24 -7.39 19.34
CA TYR A 88 -3.95 -6.11 19.98
C TYR A 88 -2.46 -5.86 19.98
N ASP A 89 -2.07 -4.64 19.65
CA ASP A 89 -0.69 -4.19 19.67
C ASP A 89 -0.46 -3.30 20.88
N GLU A 90 -1.06 -2.11 20.87
CA GLU A 90 -0.82 -1.10 21.88
C GLU A 90 -1.94 -0.06 21.97
N GLY A 91 -1.91 0.72 23.05
CA GLY A 91 -2.81 1.85 23.23
C GLY A 91 -2.04 3.11 23.61
N TYR A 92 -2.43 4.23 23.04
CA TYR A 92 -1.78 5.53 23.21
C TYR A 92 -2.78 6.58 23.73
N ASN A 93 -2.25 7.74 24.16
CA ASN A 93 -3.03 8.87 24.68
C ASN A 93 -4.01 8.45 25.78
N GLU A 94 -3.48 7.97 26.90
CA GLU A 94 -4.30 7.56 28.06
C GLU A 94 -5.35 6.48 27.74
N GLY A 95 -5.15 5.72 26.65
CA GLY A 95 -6.05 4.66 26.23
C GLY A 95 -7.23 5.13 25.38
N THR A 96 -7.15 6.31 24.76
CA THR A 96 -8.16 6.75 23.79
C THR A 96 -7.91 6.18 22.39
N VAL A 97 -6.65 5.92 22.04
CA VAL A 97 -6.26 5.34 20.74
C VAL A 97 -5.83 3.91 20.96
N HIS A 98 -6.46 2.97 20.25
CA HIS A 98 -6.13 1.55 20.31
C HIS A 98 -5.64 1.08 18.96
N VAL A 99 -4.47 0.44 18.92
CA VAL A 99 -3.88 -0.07 17.68
C VAL A 99 -3.99 -1.59 17.67
N LEU A 100 -4.50 -2.09 16.56
CA LEU A 100 -4.58 -3.50 16.23
C LEU A 100 -3.63 -3.79 15.08
N ILE A 101 -3.11 -5.02 15.05
CA ILE A 101 -2.43 -5.56 13.88
C ILE A 101 -3.38 -6.53 13.20
N VAL A 102 -3.57 -6.32 11.90
CA VAL A 102 -4.28 -7.22 11.00
C VAL A 102 -3.25 -7.95 10.15
N GLU A 103 -3.16 -9.26 10.34
CA GLU A 103 -2.29 -10.15 9.60
C GLU A 103 -3.09 -10.89 8.52
N ASP A 104 -2.68 -10.75 7.27
CA ASP A 104 -3.08 -11.68 6.21
C ASP A 104 -2.30 -12.99 6.40
N THR A 105 -2.99 -14.06 6.79
CA THR A 105 -2.33 -15.36 7.07
C THR A 105 -1.80 -16.05 5.81
N VAL A 106 -2.29 -15.68 4.63
CA VAL A 106 -1.86 -16.24 3.34
C VAL A 106 -0.61 -15.51 2.85
N LEU A 107 -0.67 -14.17 2.83
CA LEU A 107 0.43 -13.34 2.33
C LEU A 107 1.49 -13.03 3.40
N ARG A 108 1.22 -13.35 4.67
CA ARG A 108 2.03 -12.98 5.85
C ARG A 108 2.35 -11.48 5.90
N TYR A 109 1.36 -10.68 5.51
CA TYR A 109 1.50 -9.23 5.49
C TYR A 109 0.78 -8.62 6.69
N LEU A 110 1.48 -7.74 7.41
CA LEU A 110 0.99 -7.11 8.63
C LEU A 110 0.60 -5.66 8.33
N ARG A 111 -0.55 -5.25 8.83
CA ARG A 111 -1.04 -3.87 8.72
C ARG A 111 -1.49 -3.37 10.08
N ARG A 112 -1.18 -2.11 10.37
CA ARG A 112 -1.56 -1.45 11.61
C ARG A 112 -2.85 -0.66 11.38
N VAL A 113 -3.80 -0.88 12.27
CA VAL A 113 -5.15 -0.34 12.16
C VAL A 113 -5.53 0.25 13.50
N GLU A 114 -6.03 1.47 13.49
CA GLU A 114 -6.59 2.09 14.69
C GLU A 114 -8.03 1.60 14.90
N LEU A 115 -8.30 1.12 16.10
CA LEU A 115 -9.63 0.80 16.59
C LEU A 115 -10.22 2.06 17.24
N LYS A 116 -11.36 2.51 16.70
CA LYS A 116 -12.19 3.55 17.27
C LYS A 116 -13.57 2.98 17.59
N VAL A 117 -14.07 3.26 18.79
CA VAL A 117 -15.43 2.89 19.19
C VAL A 117 -16.28 4.16 19.17
N GLN A 118 -17.36 4.18 18.38
CA GLN A 118 -18.33 5.27 18.31
C GLN A 118 -19.72 4.68 18.46
N ASP A 119 -20.53 5.20 19.39
CA ASP A 119 -21.92 4.76 19.59
C ASP A 119 -22.09 3.22 19.69
N GLU A 120 -21.15 2.57 20.39
CA GLU A 120 -21.03 1.11 20.54
C GLU A 120 -20.64 0.32 19.27
N GLU A 121 -20.46 0.99 18.13
CA GLU A 121 -19.92 0.41 16.91
C GLU A 121 -18.39 0.51 16.83
N ILE A 122 -17.80 -0.48 16.17
CA ILE A 122 -16.37 -0.63 15.93
C ILE A 122 -16.05 -0.08 14.55
N GLN A 123 -15.10 0.86 14.51
CA GLN A 123 -14.49 1.37 13.30
C GLN A 123 -13.00 1.07 13.31
N LEU A 124 -12.49 0.57 12.19
CA LEU A 124 -11.12 0.17 11.97
C LEU A 124 -10.48 1.09 10.92
N ILE A 125 -9.68 2.05 11.39
CA ILE A 125 -9.06 3.05 10.54
C ILE A 125 -7.65 2.59 10.15
N ASN A 126 -7.43 2.35 8.87
CA ASN A 126 -6.09 2.07 8.35
C ASN A 126 -5.17 3.29 8.57
N LYS A 127 -4.07 3.12 9.31
CA LYS A 127 -3.07 4.18 9.53
C LYS A 127 -1.90 4.15 8.56
N GLY A 128 -1.91 3.23 7.61
CA GLY A 128 -0.77 2.96 6.76
C GLY A 128 0.30 2.15 7.49
N VAL A 129 1.27 1.68 6.71
CA VAL A 129 2.51 1.07 7.20
C VAL A 129 3.56 2.15 7.28
#